data_AF-A0A3S5EUR5-F1
#
_entry.id   AF-A0A3S5EUR5-F1
#
_cell.length_a   1.000
_cell.length_b   1.000
_cell.length_c   1.000
_cell.angle_alpha   90.00
_cell.angle_beta   90.00
_cell.angle_gamma   90.00
#
_symmetry.space_group_name_H-M   'P 1'
#
loop_
_entity.id
_entity.type
_entity.pdbx_description
1 polymer ?
#
loop_
_entity_poly.entity_id
_entity_poly.type
_entity_poly.pdbx_seq_one_letter_code
_entity_poly.pdbx_strand_id
1 'polypeptide(L)'
;MYKFPDVVNSSYLKILSDLKSNKQFSSDSLAHFIDGAIMNHPILKSRIVEFDEEQHFTPARLSTIKHLKKILPDNYFSTVSNICNDKTYLNNHVLKKHRMKNKIENLPKSFSDFIEWLEQSDEKLSGYICEKNGFRFLGGRMAQRAYYDCLRDTAHLSEKNKDLESPLRFAKKSFEDIEKISFNKIENKRIKEIIVEILQTDYQLSIAST
;
A
#
# COMPACT_ATOMS: atom_id res chain seq x y z
N MET A 1 19.41 13.03 -4.90
CA MET A 1 18.97 11.72 -5.41
C MET A 1 19.10 10.65 -4.32
N TYR A 2 18.07 9.82 -4.12
CA TYR A 2 18.18 8.61 -3.29
C TYR A 2 19.03 7.58 -4.05
N LYS A 3 19.84 6.79 -3.32
CA LYS A 3 20.72 5.79 -3.91
C LYS A 3 20.31 4.43 -3.36
N PHE A 4 19.79 3.59 -4.24
CA PHE A 4 19.34 2.24 -3.93
C PHE A 4 20.21 1.20 -4.64
N PRO A 5 20.28 -0.03 -4.12
CA PRO A 5 20.89 -1.16 -4.83
C PRO A 5 20.25 -1.39 -6.21
N ASP A 6 21.02 -1.92 -7.16
CA ASP A 6 20.55 -2.15 -8.54
C ASP A 6 19.33 -3.07 -8.63
N VAL A 7 19.23 -4.04 -7.72
CA VAL A 7 18.07 -4.93 -7.63
C VAL A 7 16.79 -4.16 -7.28
N VAL A 8 16.88 -3.14 -6.42
CA VAL A 8 15.75 -2.28 -6.04
C VAL A 8 15.39 -1.35 -7.20
N ASN A 9 16.39 -0.72 -7.84
CA ASN A 9 16.16 0.13 -9.02
C ASN A 9 15.49 -0.66 -10.16
N SER A 10 15.96 -1.89 -10.40
CA SER A 10 15.37 -2.81 -11.38
C SER A 10 13.92 -3.17 -11.03
N SER A 11 13.63 -3.36 -9.74
CA SER A 11 12.27 -3.59 -9.25
C SER A 11 11.37 -2.39 -9.51
N TYR A 12 11.83 -1.16 -9.23
CA TYR A 12 11.08 0.05 -9.53
C TYR A 12 10.77 0.21 -11.02
N LEU A 13 11.72 -0.10 -11.91
CA LEU A 13 11.47 -0.02 -13.35
C LEU A 13 10.34 -0.96 -13.80
N LYS A 14 10.29 -2.18 -13.25
CA LYS A 14 9.20 -3.14 -13.50
C LYS A 14 7.88 -2.64 -12.93
N ILE A 15 7.89 -2.14 -11.69
CA ILE A 15 6.72 -1.56 -11.03
C ILE A 15 6.16 -0.39 -11.85
N LEU A 16 6.99 0.55 -12.29
CA LEU A 16 6.57 1.69 -13.09
C LEU A 16 5.99 1.26 -14.44
N SER A 17 6.54 0.20 -15.04
CA SER A 17 5.98 -0.40 -16.26
C SER A 17 4.58 -0.99 -16.01
N ASP A 18 4.43 -1.82 -14.98
CA ASP A 18 3.14 -2.45 -14.63
C ASP A 18 2.07 -1.42 -14.23
N LEU A 19 2.51 -0.28 -13.68
CA LEU A 19 1.66 0.84 -13.32
C LEU A 19 1.38 1.80 -14.49
N LYS A 20 1.73 1.44 -15.74
CA LYS A 20 1.55 2.28 -16.94
C LYS A 20 2.14 3.70 -16.80
N SER A 21 3.23 3.85 -16.06
CA SER A 21 3.86 5.16 -15.84
C SER A 21 4.51 5.70 -17.11
N ASN A 22 4.38 7.01 -17.35
CA ASN A 22 5.12 7.72 -18.40
C ASN A 22 6.48 8.25 -17.91
N LYS A 23 6.86 7.95 -16.66
CA LYS A 23 8.11 8.35 -15.99
C LYS A 23 8.34 9.87 -15.87
N GLN A 24 7.34 10.69 -16.17
CA GLN A 24 7.40 12.15 -16.03
C GLN A 24 6.96 12.58 -14.63
N PHE A 25 7.84 12.39 -13.65
CA PHE A 25 7.59 12.83 -12.26
C PHE A 25 8.01 14.28 -12.09
N SER A 26 7.20 15.09 -11.41
CA SER A 26 7.68 16.38 -10.88
C SER A 26 8.68 16.11 -9.76
N SER A 27 9.82 16.80 -9.78
CA SER A 27 10.94 16.62 -8.84
C SER A 27 10.65 16.99 -7.39
N ASP A 28 9.42 17.36 -7.06
CA ASP A 28 9.02 17.83 -5.74
C ASP A 28 8.91 16.65 -4.78
N SER A 29 10.09 16.27 -4.29
CA SER A 29 10.39 15.59 -3.02
C SER A 29 9.36 14.59 -2.51
N LEU A 30 9.71 13.30 -2.63
CA LEU A 30 9.10 12.20 -1.90
C LEU A 30 9.10 12.37 -0.37
N ALA A 31 9.97 13.25 0.16
CA ALA A 31 10.09 13.48 1.59
C ALA A 31 8.87 14.17 2.22
N HIS A 32 8.03 14.86 1.45
CA HIS A 32 6.82 15.52 1.98
C HIS A 32 5.66 14.55 2.26
N PHE A 33 5.83 13.24 2.03
CA PHE A 33 4.74 12.28 2.06
C PHE A 33 5.02 11.04 2.92
N ILE A 34 5.99 11.07 3.84
CA ILE A 34 6.09 10.04 4.88
C ILE A 34 5.25 10.52 6.07
N ASP A 35 4.03 9.99 6.18
CA ASP A 35 3.24 10.12 7.40
C ASP A 35 3.64 8.98 8.35
N GLY A 36 3.55 9.19 9.67
CA GLY A 36 3.77 8.10 10.64
C GLY A 36 5.22 7.62 10.85
N ALA A 37 6.21 8.51 10.76
CA ALA A 37 7.58 8.17 11.14
C ALA A 37 7.76 8.12 12.67
N ILE A 38 8.36 7.06 13.18
CA ILE A 38 8.84 6.93 14.55
C ILE A 38 10.37 7.06 14.52
N MET A 39 10.95 7.82 15.44
CA MET A 39 12.41 8.04 15.53
C MET A 39 12.93 7.59 16.89
N ASN A 40 14.05 6.85 16.90
CA ASN A 40 14.81 6.46 18.09
C ASN A 40 13.99 5.82 19.21
N HIS A 41 12.91 5.10 18.88
CA HIS A 41 12.11 4.40 19.87
C HIS A 41 12.88 3.18 20.41
N PRO A 42 12.88 2.89 21.73
CA PRO A 42 13.71 1.82 22.29
C PRO A 42 13.41 0.42 21.73
N ILE A 43 12.12 0.14 21.47
CA ILE A 43 11.69 -1.15 20.90
C ILE A 43 11.53 -1.06 19.38
N LEU A 44 10.68 -0.13 18.91
CA LEU A 44 10.40 0.05 17.49
C LEU A 44 11.56 0.66 16.69
N LYS A 45 12.62 1.22 17.29
CA LYS A 45 13.70 1.91 16.57
C LYS A 45 13.15 3.03 15.66
N SER A 46 13.97 3.52 14.73
CA SER A 46 13.52 4.49 13.73
C SER A 46 12.89 3.76 12.55
N ARG A 47 11.63 4.03 12.20
CA ARG A 47 10.93 3.40 11.06
C ARG A 47 9.68 4.14 10.63
N ILE A 48 9.15 3.78 9.47
CA ILE A 48 7.85 4.24 8.97
C ILE A 48 6.76 3.31 9.50
N VAL A 49 5.64 3.89 9.96
CA VAL A 49 4.43 3.17 10.40
C VAL A 49 3.23 3.66 9.62
N GLU A 50 2.50 2.74 8.99
CA GLU A 50 1.35 3.05 8.15
C GLU A 50 0.10 2.27 8.59
N PHE A 51 -1.05 2.94 8.53
CA PHE A 51 -2.35 2.31 8.70
C PHE A 51 -3.07 2.31 7.35
N ASP A 52 -3.18 1.12 6.74
CA ASP A 52 -3.72 0.96 5.40
C ASP A 52 -5.25 0.86 5.45
N GLU A 53 -5.92 1.86 4.89
CA GLU A 53 -7.36 1.84 4.62
C GLU A 53 -7.69 1.37 3.19
N GLU A 54 -8.98 1.35 2.84
CA GLU A 54 -9.52 0.86 1.57
C GLU A 54 -8.77 1.36 0.34
N GLN A 55 -8.32 2.63 0.33
CA GLN A 55 -7.63 3.23 -0.81
C GLN A 55 -6.28 2.61 -1.15
N HIS A 56 -5.71 1.79 -0.27
CA HIS A 56 -4.43 1.11 -0.50
C HIS A 56 -4.62 -0.29 -1.10
N PHE A 57 -5.80 -0.91 -0.98
CA PHE A 57 -6.04 -2.31 -1.37
C PHE A 57 -6.52 -2.46 -2.82
N THR A 58 -5.73 -1.94 -3.75
CA THR A 58 -6.11 -1.80 -5.16
C THR A 58 -5.34 -2.79 -6.07
N PRO A 59 -5.82 -3.06 -7.30
CA PRO A 59 -5.05 -3.82 -8.30
C PRO A 59 -3.67 -3.21 -8.61
N ALA A 60 -3.52 -1.88 -8.49
CA ALA A 60 -2.23 -1.21 -8.57
C ALA A 60 -1.29 -1.68 -7.45
N ARG A 61 -1.76 -1.69 -6.21
CA ARG A 61 -0.98 -2.16 -5.06
C ARG A 61 -0.59 -3.62 -5.20
N LEU A 62 -1.52 -4.49 -5.61
CA LEU A 62 -1.24 -5.89 -5.88
C LEU A 62 -0.10 -6.06 -6.89
N SER A 63 -0.07 -5.25 -7.95
CA SER A 63 1.00 -5.26 -8.96
C SER A 63 2.35 -4.85 -8.36
N THR A 64 2.37 -3.85 -7.47
CA THR A 64 3.63 -3.47 -6.78
C THR A 64 4.16 -4.58 -5.87
N ILE A 65 3.28 -5.25 -5.12
CA ILE A 65 3.66 -6.27 -4.14
C ILE A 65 4.32 -7.48 -4.81
N LYS A 66 3.86 -7.86 -6.01
CA LYS A 66 4.46 -8.96 -6.80
C LYS A 66 5.97 -8.76 -7.05
N HIS A 67 6.43 -7.51 -7.15
CA HIS A 67 7.85 -7.20 -7.31
C HIS A 67 8.56 -6.98 -5.98
N LEU A 68 7.89 -6.34 -5.01
CA LEU A 68 8.48 -6.07 -3.69
C LEU A 68 8.78 -7.34 -2.90
N LYS A 69 7.94 -8.37 -2.98
CA LYS A 69 8.18 -9.68 -2.35
C LYS A 69 9.48 -10.37 -2.78
N LYS A 70 10.10 -9.92 -3.88
CA LYS A 70 11.38 -10.46 -4.37
C LYS A 70 12.60 -9.83 -3.68
N ILE A 71 12.41 -8.69 -3.02
CA ILE A 71 13.49 -7.87 -2.45
C ILE A 71 13.27 -7.53 -0.97
N LEU A 72 12.12 -7.89 -0.42
CA LEU A 72 11.74 -7.60 0.96
C LEU A 72 11.10 -8.85 1.61
N PRO A 73 11.23 -9.02 2.93
CA PRO A 73 10.57 -10.09 3.66
C PRO A 73 9.05 -9.94 3.62
N ASP A 74 8.35 -11.07 3.75
CA ASP A 74 6.89 -11.12 3.70
C ASP A 74 6.26 -10.89 5.07
N ASN A 75 6.43 -9.69 5.62
CA ASN A 75 5.84 -9.35 6.93
C ASN A 75 4.35 -9.03 6.80
N TYR A 76 3.97 -8.21 5.81
CA TYR A 76 2.57 -7.79 5.60
C TYR A 76 2.09 -8.01 4.15
N PHE A 77 2.98 -8.39 3.23
CA PHE A 77 2.64 -8.42 1.82
C PHE A 77 1.63 -9.52 1.49
N SER A 78 1.69 -10.68 2.14
CA SER A 78 0.69 -11.73 2.00
C SER A 78 -0.68 -11.28 2.49
N THR A 79 -0.76 -10.63 3.65
CA THR A 79 -2.00 -10.01 4.14
C THR A 79 -2.58 -9.04 3.12
N VAL A 80 -1.79 -8.07 2.65
CA VAL A 80 -2.26 -7.09 1.66
C VAL A 80 -2.63 -7.75 0.33
N SER A 81 -1.89 -8.77 -0.11
CA SER A 81 -2.22 -9.53 -1.33
C SER A 81 -3.55 -10.25 -1.21
N ASN A 82 -3.84 -10.87 -0.07
CA ASN A 82 -5.11 -11.56 0.18
C ASN A 82 -6.27 -10.57 0.14
N ILE A 83 -6.10 -9.39 0.76
CA ILE A 83 -7.11 -8.32 0.75
C ILE A 83 -7.37 -7.83 -0.69
N CYS A 84 -6.31 -7.60 -1.48
CA CYS A 84 -6.45 -7.17 -2.88
C CYS A 84 -7.10 -8.23 -3.78
N ASN A 85 -7.08 -9.51 -3.38
CA ASN A 85 -7.73 -10.61 -4.08
C ASN A 85 -9.12 -10.96 -3.50
N ASP A 86 -9.66 -10.15 -2.59
CA ASP A 86 -11.04 -10.29 -2.11
C ASP A 86 -12.00 -9.47 -3.00
N LYS A 87 -12.69 -10.16 -3.92
CA LYS A 87 -13.67 -9.52 -4.83
C LYS A 87 -14.79 -8.80 -4.09
N THR A 88 -15.24 -9.37 -2.98
CA THR A 88 -16.32 -8.79 -2.17
C THR A 88 -15.84 -7.49 -1.54
N TYR A 89 -14.63 -7.49 -0.99
CA TYR A 89 -14.04 -6.30 -0.41
C TYR A 89 -13.74 -5.22 -1.45
N LEU A 90 -13.18 -5.61 -2.61
CA LEU A 90 -12.96 -4.72 -3.74
C LEU A 90 -14.26 -3.98 -4.11
N ASN A 91 -15.33 -4.74 -4.41
CA ASN A 91 -16.60 -4.18 -4.86
C ASN A 91 -17.31 -3.34 -3.79
N ASN A 92 -17.32 -3.79 -2.54
CA ASN A 92 -18.16 -3.17 -1.50
C ASN A 92 -17.44 -2.03 -0.75
N HIS A 93 -16.10 -2.01 -0.74
CA HIS A 93 -15.31 -1.07 0.06
C HIS A 93 -14.34 -0.26 -0.80
N VAL A 94 -13.43 -0.91 -1.53
CA VAL A 94 -12.37 -0.24 -2.28
C VAL A 94 -12.92 0.60 -3.42
N LEU A 95 -13.76 0.01 -4.29
CA LEU A 95 -14.36 0.73 -5.42
C LEU A 95 -15.20 1.91 -4.94
N LYS A 96 -15.99 1.69 -3.88
CA LYS A 96 -16.81 2.73 -3.23
C LYS A 96 -15.95 3.87 -2.67
N LYS A 97 -14.83 3.57 -1.99
CA LYS A 97 -13.89 4.60 -1.47
C LYS A 97 -13.34 5.47 -2.61
N HIS A 98 -13.17 4.90 -3.79
CA HIS A 98 -12.74 5.60 -5.00
C HIS A 98 -13.88 6.22 -5.83
N ARG A 99 -15.12 6.16 -5.32
CA ARG A 99 -16.33 6.71 -5.93
C ARG A 99 -16.70 6.06 -7.26
N MET A 100 -16.30 4.81 -7.46
CA MET A 100 -16.75 3.98 -8.57
C MET A 100 -18.11 3.36 -8.23
N LYS A 101 -19.01 3.33 -9.21
CA LYS A 101 -20.38 2.81 -9.03
C LYS A 101 -20.51 1.39 -9.52
N ASN A 102 -19.79 1.04 -10.58
CA ASN A 102 -19.86 -0.25 -11.19
C ASN A 102 -19.08 -1.26 -10.37
N LYS A 103 -19.57 -2.50 -10.42
CA LYS A 103 -18.94 -3.64 -9.77
C LYS A 103 -18.20 -4.45 -10.81
N ILE A 104 -17.09 -5.02 -10.38
CA ILE A 104 -16.31 -5.95 -11.17
C ILE A 104 -16.89 -7.36 -10.99
N GLU A 105 -17.11 -8.04 -12.11
CA GLU A 105 -17.55 -9.45 -12.13
C GLU A 105 -16.40 -10.41 -11.82
N ASN A 106 -15.23 -10.16 -12.44
CA ASN A 106 -14.01 -10.97 -12.35
C ASN A 106 -12.82 -10.14 -11.89
N LEU A 107 -12.10 -10.60 -10.86
CA LEU A 107 -10.94 -9.87 -10.36
C LEU A 107 -9.92 -9.60 -11.48
N PRO A 108 -9.41 -8.35 -11.62
CA PRO A 108 -8.36 -8.04 -12.56
C PRO A 108 -7.10 -8.84 -12.24
N LYS A 109 -6.46 -9.47 -13.24
CA LYS A 109 -5.22 -10.24 -13.03
C LYS A 109 -4.00 -9.32 -12.97
N SER A 110 -4.12 -8.15 -13.60
CA SER A 110 -3.13 -7.09 -13.63
C SER A 110 -3.76 -5.73 -13.39
N PHE A 111 -2.94 -4.71 -13.12
CA PHE A 111 -3.40 -3.34 -13.12
C PHE A 111 -3.85 -2.87 -14.51
N SER A 112 -3.24 -3.39 -15.58
CA SER A 112 -3.67 -3.10 -16.95
C SER A 112 -5.11 -3.57 -17.21
N ASP A 113 -5.47 -4.78 -16.78
CA ASP A 113 -6.83 -5.31 -16.89
C ASP A 113 -7.83 -4.41 -16.14
N PHE A 114 -7.42 -3.88 -14.99
CA PHE A 114 -8.24 -2.97 -14.20
C PHE A 114 -8.43 -1.62 -14.91
N ILE A 115 -7.40 -1.11 -15.59
CA ILE A 115 -7.52 0.11 -16.41
C ILE A 115 -8.46 -0.11 -17.59
N GLU A 116 -8.35 -1.25 -18.28
CA GLU A 116 -9.28 -1.58 -19.38
C GLU A 116 -10.73 -1.65 -18.88
N TRP A 117 -10.96 -2.25 -17.71
CA TRP A 117 -12.27 -2.24 -17.07
C TRP A 117 -12.74 -0.82 -16.72
N LEU A 118 -11.86 0.03 -16.17
CA LEU A 118 -12.19 1.43 -15.87
C LEU A 118 -12.62 2.21 -17.12
N GLU A 119 -11.91 2.02 -18.22
CA GLU A 119 -12.21 2.68 -19.51
C GLU A 119 -13.55 2.21 -20.10
N GLN A 120 -13.92 0.94 -19.88
CA GLN A 120 -15.17 0.34 -20.36
C GLN A 120 -16.36 0.62 -19.45
N SER A 121 -16.13 0.91 -18.17
CA SER A 121 -17.18 1.03 -17.16
C SER A 121 -17.84 2.41 -17.10
N ASP A 122 -17.56 3.33 -18.02
CA ASP A 122 -18.14 4.69 -18.04
C ASP A 122 -18.09 5.39 -16.66
N GLU A 123 -17.02 5.12 -15.90
CA GLU A 123 -16.87 5.66 -14.55
C GLU A 123 -16.58 7.17 -14.64
N LYS A 124 -17.31 7.95 -13.84
CA LYS A 124 -17.08 9.40 -13.79
C LYS A 124 -15.73 9.69 -13.16
N LEU A 125 -14.94 10.54 -13.82
CA LEU A 125 -13.69 11.05 -13.27
C LEU A 125 -13.91 11.57 -11.84
N SER A 126 -13.17 10.97 -10.91
CA SER A 126 -13.14 11.35 -9.51
C SER A 126 -11.71 11.73 -9.12
N GLY A 127 -11.55 12.40 -7.98
CA GLY A 127 -10.21 12.71 -7.46
C GLY A 127 -9.33 11.47 -7.19
N TYR A 128 -9.92 10.27 -7.16
CA TYR A 128 -9.23 9.00 -6.90
C TYR A 128 -8.91 8.18 -8.15
N ILE A 129 -9.61 8.38 -9.26
CA ILE A 129 -9.39 7.64 -10.52
C ILE A 129 -8.96 8.56 -11.68
N CYS A 130 -8.54 9.79 -11.42
CA CYS A 130 -8.08 10.71 -12.46
C CYS A 130 -6.62 10.49 -12.87
N GLU A 131 -6.25 11.12 -13.99
CA GLU A 131 -4.86 11.25 -14.42
C GLU A 131 -3.99 11.99 -13.39
N LYS A 132 -2.71 11.65 -13.36
CA LYS A 132 -1.70 12.34 -12.55
C LYS A 132 -0.39 12.51 -13.31
N ASN A 133 0.42 13.50 -12.94
CA ASN A 133 1.79 13.59 -13.44
C ASN A 133 2.54 12.29 -13.12
N GLY A 134 3.29 11.78 -14.09
CA GLY A 134 3.89 10.45 -14.04
C GLY A 134 2.96 9.31 -14.50
N PHE A 135 1.65 9.55 -14.57
CA PHE A 135 0.59 8.55 -14.79
C PHE A 135 -0.62 9.17 -15.55
N ARG A 136 -0.44 9.48 -16.84
CA ARG A 136 -1.43 10.16 -17.69
C ARG A 136 -2.44 9.18 -18.31
N PHE A 137 -3.27 8.58 -17.46
CA PHE A 137 -4.36 7.68 -17.84
C PHE A 137 -5.39 7.59 -16.69
N LEU A 138 -6.60 7.09 -16.98
CA LEU A 138 -7.63 6.84 -15.97
C LEU A 138 -7.13 5.82 -14.94
N GLY A 139 -7.26 6.10 -13.64
CA GLY A 139 -6.63 5.32 -12.57
C GLY A 139 -5.20 5.76 -12.21
N GLY A 140 -4.68 6.81 -12.84
CA GLY A 140 -3.33 7.33 -12.58
C GLY A 140 -3.08 7.72 -11.11
N ARG A 141 -4.08 8.22 -10.38
CA ARG A 141 -3.96 8.49 -8.93
C ARG A 141 -3.81 7.22 -8.09
N MET A 142 -4.45 6.11 -8.47
CA MET A 142 -4.27 4.81 -7.81
C MET A 142 -2.86 4.28 -8.05
N ALA A 143 -2.38 4.37 -9.30
CA ALA A 143 -1.02 4.01 -9.67
C ALA A 143 0.02 4.84 -8.89
N GLN A 144 -0.16 6.16 -8.84
CA GLN A 144 0.70 7.05 -8.08
C GLN A 144 0.76 6.67 -6.59
N ARG A 145 -0.39 6.39 -5.97
CA ARG A 145 -0.44 5.95 -4.57
C ARG A 145 0.31 4.65 -4.36
N ALA A 146 0.08 3.65 -5.20
CA ALA A 146 0.78 2.36 -5.12
C ALA A 146 2.29 2.52 -5.30
N TYR A 147 2.72 3.41 -6.20
CA TYR A 147 4.14 3.74 -6.37
C TYR A 147 4.73 4.40 -5.12
N TYR A 148 4.02 5.34 -4.49
CA TYR A 148 4.49 5.96 -3.25
C TYR A 148 4.51 4.98 -2.08
N ASP A 149 3.52 4.08 -1.97
CA ASP A 149 3.57 2.98 -0.99
C ASP A 149 4.83 2.14 -1.20
N CYS A 150 5.17 1.80 -2.44
CA CYS A 150 6.39 1.07 -2.78
C CYS A 150 7.66 1.79 -2.33
N LEU A 151 7.72 3.12 -2.45
CA LEU A 151 8.88 3.91 -2.02
C LEU A 151 9.00 3.95 -0.49
N ARG A 152 7.87 3.96 0.24
CA ARG A 152 7.86 3.84 1.71
C ARG A 152 8.30 2.44 2.14
N ASP A 153 7.81 1.40 1.48
CA ASP A 153 8.15 -0.01 1.76
C ASP A 153 9.66 -0.27 1.69
N THR A 154 10.34 0.44 0.79
CA THR A 154 11.75 0.27 0.46
C THR A 154 12.64 1.37 1.00
N ALA A 155 12.10 2.36 1.73
CA ALA A 155 12.84 3.55 2.16
C ALA A 155 14.11 3.20 2.95
N HIS A 156 14.05 2.17 3.81
CA HIS A 156 15.15 1.67 4.62
C HIS A 156 16.31 1.05 3.81
N LEU A 157 16.09 0.70 2.54
CA LEU A 157 17.13 0.14 1.66
C LEU A 157 18.02 1.21 1.02
N SER A 158 17.71 2.50 1.20
CA SER A 158 18.53 3.60 0.69
C SER A 158 19.71 3.85 1.65
N GLU A 159 20.92 4.03 1.10
CA GLU A 159 22.11 4.40 1.90
C GLU A 159 21.89 5.68 2.74
N LYS A 160 21.03 6.57 2.27
CA LYS A 160 20.69 7.82 2.97
C LYS A 160 19.76 7.63 4.18
N ASN A 161 19.17 6.45 4.31
CA ASN A 161 18.20 6.09 5.33
C ASN A 161 18.67 4.87 6.13
N LYS A 162 20.00 4.70 6.26
CA LYS A 162 20.61 3.52 6.91
C LYS A 162 20.16 3.27 8.35
N ASP A 163 19.63 4.29 9.03
CA ASP A 163 19.14 4.21 10.40
C ASP A 163 17.64 3.87 10.46
N LEU A 164 16.95 3.77 9.31
CA LEU A 164 15.57 3.30 9.23
C LEU A 164 15.53 1.76 9.19
N GLU A 165 14.66 1.19 10.00
CA GLU A 165 14.28 -0.22 9.93
C GLU A 165 13.13 -0.43 8.93
N SER A 166 12.87 -1.70 8.60
CA SER A 166 11.74 -2.09 7.75
C SER A 166 10.42 -1.51 8.30
N PRO A 167 9.53 -1.01 7.41
CA PRO A 167 8.28 -0.39 7.83
C PRO A 167 7.32 -1.37 8.50
N LEU A 168 6.45 -0.81 9.33
CA LEU A 168 5.29 -1.50 9.89
C LEU A 168 4.04 -1.01 9.16
N ARG A 169 3.21 -1.94 8.71
CA ARG A 169 1.91 -1.65 8.12
C ARG A 169 0.81 -2.43 8.83
N PHE A 170 -0.27 -1.74 9.12
CA PHE A 170 -1.45 -2.29 9.78
C PHE A 170 -2.65 -2.10 8.87
N ALA A 171 -3.13 -3.19 8.28
CA ALA A 171 -4.29 -3.14 7.39
C ALA A 171 -5.58 -3.03 8.21
N LYS A 172 -6.37 -1.98 7.99
CA LYS A 172 -7.68 -1.80 8.64
C LYS A 172 -8.55 -3.05 8.54
N LYS A 173 -8.58 -3.69 7.36
CA LYS A 173 -9.36 -4.92 7.14
C LYS A 173 -8.92 -6.07 8.06
N SER A 174 -7.64 -6.16 8.42
CA SER A 174 -7.17 -7.19 9.36
C SER A 174 -7.83 -7.07 10.73
N PHE A 175 -8.00 -5.85 11.25
CA PHE A 175 -8.74 -5.62 12.49
C PHE A 175 -10.21 -6.04 12.36
N GLU A 176 -10.84 -5.68 11.24
CA GLU A 176 -12.24 -6.06 10.96
C GLU A 176 -12.41 -7.57 10.81
N ASP A 177 -11.42 -8.25 10.21
CA ASP A 177 -11.41 -9.70 10.04
C ASP A 177 -11.16 -10.45 11.35
N ILE A 178 -10.36 -9.89 12.27
CA ILE A 178 -10.14 -10.44 13.62
C ILE A 178 -11.42 -10.30 14.45
N GLU A 179 -12.00 -9.11 14.51
CA GLU A 179 -13.11 -8.79 15.41
C GLU A 179 -14.49 -9.09 14.81
N LYS A 180 -14.57 -9.39 13.51
CA LYS A 180 -15.83 -9.62 12.77
C LYS A 180 -16.83 -8.46 12.87
N ILE A 181 -16.34 -7.25 13.11
CA ILE A 181 -17.11 -6.01 13.18
C ILE A 181 -16.40 -4.90 12.41
N SER A 182 -17.14 -3.83 12.06
CA SER A 182 -16.55 -2.65 11.43
C SER A 182 -15.52 -1.98 12.34
N PHE A 183 -14.42 -1.47 11.76
CA PHE A 183 -13.30 -0.91 12.52
C PHE A 183 -13.72 0.18 13.52
N ASN A 184 -14.68 1.02 13.14
CA ASN A 184 -15.20 2.10 13.98
C ASN A 184 -16.00 1.64 15.21
N LYS A 185 -16.28 0.33 15.33
CA LYS A 185 -16.93 -0.28 16.48
C LYS A 185 -15.94 -1.01 17.40
N ILE A 186 -14.68 -1.12 17.02
CA ILE A 186 -13.65 -1.77 17.83
C ILE A 186 -13.20 -0.78 18.91
N GLU A 187 -13.19 -1.21 20.16
CA GLU A 187 -12.72 -0.38 21.26
C GLU A 187 -11.23 -0.06 21.13
N ASN A 188 -10.84 1.17 21.49
CA ASN A 188 -9.44 1.61 21.43
C ASN A 188 -8.48 0.71 22.20
N LYS A 189 -8.93 0.12 23.31
CA LYS A 189 -8.13 -0.85 24.07
C LYS A 189 -7.84 -2.08 23.22
N ARG A 190 -8.87 -2.65 22.58
CA ARG A 190 -8.74 -3.82 21.71
C ARG A 190 -7.89 -3.53 20.48
N ILE A 191 -8.00 -2.34 19.88
CA ILE A 191 -7.12 -1.92 18.78
C ILE A 191 -5.64 -2.00 19.19
N LYS A 192 -5.29 -1.53 20.39
CA LYS A 192 -3.91 -1.61 20.90
C LYS A 192 -3.44 -3.06 21.08
N GLU A 193 -4.31 -3.91 21.62
CA GLU A 193 -4.01 -5.34 21.79
C GLU A 193 -3.75 -6.02 20.44
N ILE A 194 -4.60 -5.77 19.44
CA ILE A 194 -4.41 -6.30 18.07
C ILE A 194 -3.09 -5.79 17.45
N ILE A 195 -2.73 -4.51 17.66
CA ILE A 195 -1.45 -3.99 17.19
C ILE A 195 -0.28 -4.76 17.82
N VAL A 196 -0.33 -5.04 19.12
CA VAL A 196 0.71 -5.83 19.81
C VAL A 196 0.74 -7.27 19.29
N GLU A 197 -0.42 -7.90 19.07
CA GLU A 197 -0.53 -9.23 18.47
C GLU A 197 0.15 -9.27 17.08
N ILE A 198 -0.20 -8.33 16.19
CA ILE A 198 0.40 -8.20 14.85
C ILE A 198 1.91 -7.97 14.93
N LEU A 199 2.38 -7.10 15.84
CA LEU A 199 3.80 -6.84 16.03
C LEU A 199 4.57 -8.11 16.41
N GLN A 200 3.98 -8.96 17.24
CA GLN A 200 4.57 -10.23 17.64
C GLN A 200 4.55 -11.26 16.51
N THR A 201 3.40 -11.44 15.84
CA THR A 201 3.23 -12.50 14.83
C THR A 201 3.91 -12.19 13.51
N ASP A 202 3.73 -10.96 13.01
CA ASP A 202 4.08 -10.59 11.64
C ASP A 202 5.45 -9.92 11.56
N TYR A 203 5.90 -9.31 12.66
CA TYR A 203 7.15 -8.55 12.73
C TYR A 203 8.16 -9.08 13.74
N GLN A 204 7.80 -10.10 14.53
CA GLN A 204 8.67 -10.69 15.57
C GLN A 204 9.18 -9.65 16.59
N LEU A 205 8.35 -8.66 16.91
CA LEU A 205 8.63 -7.61 17.88
C LEU A 205 7.82 -7.81 19.16
N SER A 206 8.51 -8.07 20.26
CA SER A 206 7.89 -8.19 21.58
C SER A 206 7.82 -6.83 22.26
N ILE A 207 6.59 -6.35 22.52
CA ILE A 207 6.33 -5.22 23.40
C ILE A 207 5.80 -5.79 24.72
N ALA A 208 6.39 -5.38 25.85
CA ALA A 208 5.85 -5.72 27.16
C ALA A 208 4.48 -5.06 27.33
N SER A 209 3.45 -5.86 27.62
CA SER A 209 2.11 -5.35 27.90
C SER A 209 2.15 -4.52 29.18
N THR A 210 2.05 -3.19 29.07
CA THR A 210 1.79 -2.27 30.19
C THR A 210 0.30 -2.05 30.39
#